data_AF-A0A1H0KVS5-F1
#
_entry.id   AF-A0A1H0KVS5-F1
#
_cell.length_a   1.000
_cell.length_b   1.000
_cell.length_c   1.000
_cell.angle_alpha   90.00
_cell.angle_beta   90.00
_cell.angle_gamma   90.00
#
_symmetry.space_group_name_H-M   'P 1'
#
loop_
_entity.id
_entity.type
_entity.pdbx_description
1 polymer ?
#
loop_
_entity_poly.entity_id
_entity_poly.type
_entity_poly.pdbx_seq_one_letter_code
_entity_poly.pdbx_strand_id
1 'polypeptide(L)'
;MPGPLTVGDEAASRLPAGFAHPHASEEARRIAERGLILRTQVGSGVHGTSISGQDDRDEMGICLEPPEFITGLARVPSGVEGDDPTVRFEQYQRHTVWDKPGGLANRSGAGDLDVVIYSARKWARLALNGNPTVLLVLFVPDDEVVFRNDAGAELVDNAQRFVSRRAADRFLGYLQSQRAAMTGEVGAHTNRPELVAVHGYDTKYAMHALRLGLQGVELLTTGRITLPVPQPDREYLRSIRRGEVPQAEVITAVDDAEDQLRRLRDAPSIPKDPDQAWVDRWLHRSYLSFWDTLRRTKDSLAGR
;
A
#
# COMPACT_ATOMS: atom_id res chain seq x y z
N MET A 1 -0.90 6.77 42.27
CA MET A 1 -1.80 5.60 42.29
C MET A 1 -3.24 6.07 42.14
N PRO A 2 -3.83 6.03 40.94
CA PRO A 2 -5.28 6.03 40.78
C PRO A 2 -5.81 4.59 40.76
N GLY A 3 -6.92 4.35 41.45
CA GLY A 3 -7.51 3.03 41.69
C GLY A 3 -8.24 2.42 40.48
N PRO A 4 -8.73 1.17 40.63
CA PRO A 4 -9.24 0.37 39.51
C PRO A 4 -10.67 0.79 39.15
N LEU A 5 -10.94 0.93 37.86
CA LEU A 5 -12.30 1.08 37.35
C LEU A 5 -12.94 -0.31 37.21
N THR A 6 -14.06 -0.46 37.89
CA THR A 6 -14.91 -1.65 38.00
C THR A 6 -15.59 -2.03 36.68
N VAL A 7 -15.77 -3.34 36.52
CA VAL A 7 -16.53 -4.00 35.45
C VAL A 7 -18.03 -3.71 35.61
N GLY A 8 -18.69 -3.27 34.54
CA GLY A 8 -20.15 -3.16 34.46
C GLY A 8 -20.64 -2.64 33.10
N ASP A 9 -21.26 -3.54 32.34
CA ASP A 9 -22.25 -3.39 31.25
C ASP A 9 -21.86 -2.85 29.85
N GLU A 10 -21.69 -3.83 28.93
CA GLU A 10 -22.29 -3.95 27.57
C GLU A 10 -22.31 -2.76 26.58
N ALA A 11 -21.50 -1.72 26.76
CA ALA A 11 -21.33 -0.65 25.75
C ALA A 11 -20.03 -0.76 24.91
N ALA A 12 -19.35 -1.91 24.92
CA ALA A 12 -17.94 -2.02 24.52
C ALA A 12 -17.65 -2.49 23.08
N SER A 13 -18.55 -2.31 22.10
CA SER A 13 -18.25 -2.70 20.70
C SER A 13 -18.29 -1.58 19.67
N ARG A 14 -18.76 -0.38 20.02
CA ARG A 14 -18.93 0.70 19.05
C ARG A 14 -17.74 1.63 19.06
N LEU A 15 -16.97 1.62 17.97
CA LEU A 15 -16.08 2.72 17.67
C LEU A 15 -16.92 4.01 17.58
N PRO A 16 -16.37 5.19 17.95
CA PRO A 16 -17.08 6.44 17.75
C PRO A 16 -17.53 6.56 16.29
N ALA A 17 -18.67 7.19 16.01
CA ALA A 17 -19.29 7.21 14.67
C ALA A 17 -18.35 7.66 13.53
N GLY A 18 -17.33 8.48 13.82
CA GLY A 18 -16.29 8.88 12.87
C GLY A 18 -15.29 7.78 12.45
N PHE A 19 -15.30 6.62 13.11
CA PHE A 19 -14.36 5.50 12.90
C PHE A 19 -15.07 4.21 12.49
N ALA A 20 -16.31 4.29 12.02
CA ALA A 20 -17.10 3.13 11.63
C ALA A 20 -16.57 2.48 10.32
N HIS A 21 -15.41 1.82 10.40
CA HIS A 21 -14.68 1.29 9.26
C HIS A 21 -14.05 -0.07 9.58
N PRO A 22 -14.11 -1.07 8.67
CA PRO A 22 -13.71 -2.46 8.95
C PRO A 22 -12.23 -2.67 9.23
N HIS A 23 -11.42 -1.64 9.03
CA HIS A 23 -9.99 -1.67 9.26
C HIS A 23 -9.52 -0.59 10.25
N ALA A 24 -10.42 0.08 10.97
CA ALA A 24 -10.05 1.20 11.85
C ALA A 24 -10.24 0.92 13.34
N SER A 25 -10.56 -0.32 13.72
CA SER A 25 -10.80 -0.65 15.14
C SER A 25 -9.55 -0.48 16.00
N GLU A 26 -9.75 -0.11 17.26
CA GLU A 26 -8.67 0.02 18.23
C GLU A 26 -7.90 -1.30 18.43
N GLU A 27 -8.59 -2.44 18.35
CA GLU A 27 -7.97 -3.76 18.38
C GLU A 27 -7.03 -3.96 17.16
N ALA A 28 -7.49 -3.60 15.96
CA ALA A 28 -6.69 -3.66 14.74
C ALA A 28 -5.47 -2.72 14.81
N ARG A 29 -5.61 -1.53 15.39
CA ARG A 29 -4.52 -0.59 15.63
C ARG A 29 -3.44 -1.21 16.52
N ARG A 30 -3.82 -1.78 17.66
CA ARG A 30 -2.89 -2.40 18.61
C ARG A 30 -2.12 -3.57 17.98
N ILE A 31 -2.80 -4.40 17.18
CA ILE A 31 -2.15 -5.49 16.43
C ILE A 31 -1.13 -4.92 15.45
N ALA A 32 -1.54 -3.93 14.65
CA ALA A 32 -0.70 -3.33 13.61
C ALA A 32 0.55 -2.65 14.19
N GLU A 33 0.40 -1.85 15.24
CA GLU A 33 1.52 -1.13 15.87
C GLU A 33 2.46 -2.08 16.60
N ARG A 34 1.94 -3.04 17.36
CA ARG A 34 2.76 -3.98 18.13
C ARG A 34 3.53 -4.93 17.22
N GLY A 35 2.95 -5.31 16.09
CA GLY A 35 3.55 -6.21 15.12
C GLY A 35 4.38 -5.53 14.03
N LEU A 36 4.51 -4.20 14.05
CA LEU A 36 5.11 -3.45 12.95
C LEU A 36 6.55 -3.92 12.66
N ILE A 37 6.84 -4.22 11.39
CA ILE A 37 8.19 -4.60 10.94
C ILE A 37 8.79 -3.61 9.95
N LEU A 38 7.94 -2.92 9.18
CA LEU A 38 8.31 -1.95 8.18
C LEU A 38 7.19 -0.92 8.07
N ARG A 39 7.54 0.37 8.00
CA ARG A 39 6.66 1.48 7.67
C ARG A 39 7.44 2.50 6.87
N THR A 40 6.90 2.90 5.74
CA THR A 40 7.52 3.87 4.85
C THR A 40 6.52 4.94 4.48
N GLN A 41 7.02 6.13 4.19
CA GLN A 41 6.24 7.09 3.42
C GLN A 41 6.03 6.50 2.02
N VAL A 42 4.83 6.66 1.49
CA VAL A 42 4.45 6.33 0.11
C VAL A 42 3.75 7.55 -0.48
N GLY A 43 3.19 7.42 -1.69
CA GLY A 43 2.42 8.50 -2.30
C GLY A 43 3.23 9.39 -3.22
N SER A 44 2.58 10.45 -3.71
CA SER A 44 3.05 11.20 -4.89
C SER A 44 4.37 11.97 -4.67
N GLY A 45 4.68 12.33 -3.42
CA GLY A 45 5.95 12.95 -3.00
C GLY A 45 7.15 12.01 -3.15
N VAL A 46 7.03 10.76 -2.72
CA VAL A 46 8.10 9.74 -2.81
C VAL A 46 8.44 9.40 -4.27
N HIS A 47 7.47 9.55 -5.18
CA HIS A 47 7.71 9.40 -6.61
C HIS A 47 8.38 10.63 -7.26
N GLY A 48 8.47 11.76 -6.56
CA GLY A 48 8.99 13.04 -7.10
C GLY A 48 8.02 13.75 -8.06
N THR A 49 6.75 13.33 -8.06
CA THR A 49 5.73 13.77 -9.04
C THR A 49 4.82 14.87 -8.52
N SER A 50 5.00 15.34 -7.29
CA SER A 50 4.15 16.39 -6.72
C SER A 50 4.53 17.79 -7.19
N ILE A 51 3.52 18.66 -7.32
CA ILE A 51 3.64 19.99 -7.93
C ILE A 51 3.64 21.11 -6.87
N SER A 52 3.03 20.91 -5.69
CA SER A 52 2.69 22.02 -4.80
C SER A 52 3.24 21.97 -3.36
N GLY A 53 4.12 21.03 -3.00
CA GLY A 53 4.81 21.04 -1.70
C GLY A 53 3.90 21.01 -0.45
N GLN A 54 2.63 20.67 -0.64
CA GLN A 54 1.58 20.57 0.37
C GLN A 54 0.81 19.27 0.13
N ASP A 55 1.54 18.16 0.07
CA ASP A 55 0.93 16.85 -0.17
C ASP A 55 0.38 16.27 1.12
N ASP A 56 -0.64 15.43 0.99
CA ASP A 56 -1.00 14.44 1.99
C ASP A 56 0.19 13.50 2.24
N ARG A 57 0.39 13.13 3.50
CA ARG A 57 1.41 12.16 3.88
C ARG A 57 0.78 10.78 3.85
N ASP A 58 1.02 10.03 2.78
CA ASP A 58 0.64 8.63 2.70
C ASP A 58 1.72 7.75 3.31
N GLU A 59 1.34 6.73 4.07
CA GLU A 59 2.25 5.76 4.65
C GLU A 59 1.72 4.34 4.50
N MET A 60 2.63 3.43 4.18
CA MET A 60 2.35 2.01 4.10
C MET A 60 3.24 1.25 5.07
N GLY A 61 2.66 0.28 5.78
CA GLY A 61 3.41 -0.60 6.65
C GLY A 61 3.01 -2.06 6.55
N ILE A 62 3.81 -2.89 7.19
CA ILE A 62 3.64 -4.34 7.29
C ILE A 62 3.79 -4.71 8.77
N CYS A 63 2.89 -5.55 9.27
CA CYS A 63 2.92 -6.04 10.64
C CYS A 63 2.77 -7.56 10.73
N LEU A 64 3.33 -8.15 11.78
CA LEU A 64 3.13 -9.54 12.16
C LEU A 64 2.00 -9.65 13.19
N GLU A 65 1.01 -10.49 12.92
CA GLU A 65 -0.08 -10.78 13.85
C GLU A 65 0.36 -11.63 15.05
N PRO A 66 -0.26 -11.45 16.24
CA PRO A 66 -0.14 -12.38 17.36
C PRO A 66 -0.64 -13.79 17.00
N PRO A 67 -0.18 -14.85 17.70
CA PRO A 67 -0.45 -16.25 17.32
C PRO A 67 -1.95 -16.58 17.33
N GLU A 68 -2.74 -16.02 18.25
CA GLU A 68 -4.18 -16.23 18.34
C GLU A 68 -4.97 -15.77 17.11
N PHE A 69 -4.43 -14.84 16.31
CA PHE A 69 -5.02 -14.38 15.04
C PHE A 69 -4.58 -15.20 13.81
N ILE A 70 -3.58 -16.07 13.98
CA ILE A 70 -3.02 -16.91 12.90
C ILE A 70 -3.41 -18.37 13.08
N THR A 71 -3.10 -18.93 14.24
CA THR A 71 -3.37 -20.34 14.57
C THR A 71 -4.64 -20.51 15.38
N GLY A 72 -5.15 -19.42 15.98
CA GLY A 72 -6.41 -19.40 16.73
C GLY A 72 -7.59 -18.86 15.92
N LEU A 73 -8.69 -18.58 16.62
CA LEU A 73 -9.93 -18.05 16.07
C LEU A 73 -10.14 -16.56 16.40
N ALA A 74 -9.12 -15.85 16.89
CA ALA A 74 -9.25 -14.46 17.26
C ALA A 74 -9.63 -13.60 16.05
N ARG A 75 -10.52 -12.64 16.28
CA ARG A 75 -11.05 -11.69 15.28
C ARG A 75 -11.07 -10.30 15.91
N VAL A 76 -11.03 -9.27 15.08
CA VAL A 76 -11.19 -7.87 15.52
C VAL A 76 -12.63 -7.42 15.31
N PRO A 77 -13.13 -6.40 16.03
CA PRO A 77 -14.44 -5.82 15.75
C PRO A 77 -14.55 -5.40 14.27
N SER A 78 -15.71 -5.66 13.66
CA SER A 78 -15.97 -5.34 12.24
C SER A 78 -16.05 -3.85 11.97
N GLY A 79 -16.12 -3.01 13.02
CA GLY A 79 -16.10 -1.55 12.93
C GLY A 79 -17.31 -0.94 12.21
N VAL A 80 -18.23 -1.73 11.65
CA VAL A 80 -19.44 -1.26 10.97
C VAL A 80 -20.66 -1.94 11.58
N GLU A 81 -21.82 -1.29 11.50
CA GLU A 81 -23.08 -1.95 11.85
C GLU A 81 -23.41 -3.01 10.79
N GLY A 82 -23.69 -4.24 11.23
CA GLY A 82 -23.99 -5.37 10.35
C GLY A 82 -24.12 -6.69 11.12
N ASP A 83 -24.45 -7.76 10.39
CA ASP A 83 -24.77 -9.07 10.96
C ASP A 83 -23.55 -9.81 11.55
N ASP A 84 -22.33 -9.56 11.03
CA ASP A 84 -21.08 -10.10 11.61
C ASP A 84 -20.41 -9.01 12.49
N PRO A 85 -20.40 -9.17 13.82
CA PRO A 85 -19.81 -8.19 14.73
C PRO A 85 -18.27 -8.18 14.66
N THR A 86 -17.65 -9.14 13.97
CA THR A 86 -16.19 -9.31 13.95
C THR A 86 -15.67 -9.66 12.55
N VAL A 87 -14.41 -9.35 12.28
CA VAL A 87 -13.73 -9.70 11.03
C VAL A 87 -12.33 -10.24 11.29
N ARG A 88 -11.79 -11.00 10.35
CA ARG A 88 -10.37 -11.37 10.41
C ARG A 88 -9.52 -10.11 10.26
N PHE A 89 -8.48 -10.00 11.06
CA PHE A 89 -7.50 -8.94 10.86
C PHE A 89 -6.68 -9.22 9.60
N GLU A 90 -6.73 -8.28 8.67
CA GLU A 90 -5.99 -8.32 7.40
C GLU A 90 -5.19 -7.02 7.18
N GLN A 91 -5.67 -5.90 7.73
CA GLN A 91 -5.00 -4.61 7.70
C GLN A 91 -5.60 -3.66 8.74
N TYR A 92 -4.86 -2.61 9.04
CA TYR A 92 -5.29 -1.42 9.76
C TYR A 92 -5.22 -0.19 8.84
N GLN A 93 -6.16 0.74 8.99
CA GLN A 93 -6.22 2.00 8.28
C GLN A 93 -6.53 3.16 9.22
N ARG A 94 -5.89 4.29 8.95
CA ARG A 94 -6.09 5.53 9.69
C ARG A 94 -5.87 6.72 8.77
N HIS A 95 -6.87 7.59 8.68
CA HIS A 95 -6.76 8.86 7.99
C HIS A 95 -7.05 9.95 9.01
N THR A 96 -6.15 10.93 9.21
CA THR A 96 -6.37 12.01 10.19
C THR A 96 -7.59 12.87 9.86
N VAL A 97 -7.96 12.93 8.57
CA VAL A 97 -9.13 13.66 8.09
C VAL A 97 -10.45 13.11 8.67
N TRP A 98 -10.48 11.85 9.13
CA TRP A 98 -11.66 11.24 9.75
C TRP A 98 -12.00 11.85 11.12
N ASP A 99 -11.08 12.57 11.76
CA ASP A 99 -11.33 13.24 13.05
C ASP A 99 -12.14 14.54 12.87
N LYS A 100 -12.20 15.07 11.65
CA LYS A 100 -12.90 16.31 11.32
C LYS A 100 -14.41 16.04 11.19
N PRO A 101 -15.28 17.04 11.41
CA PRO A 101 -16.70 16.92 11.07
C PRO A 101 -16.89 16.37 9.65
N GLY A 102 -17.81 15.40 9.47
CA GLY A 102 -17.96 14.64 8.23
C GLY A 102 -17.34 13.24 8.26
N GLY A 103 -16.39 12.99 9.18
CA GLY A 103 -15.84 11.65 9.44
C GLY A 103 -15.28 10.97 8.20
N LEU A 104 -15.71 9.73 7.96
CA LEU A 104 -15.29 8.89 6.83
C LEU A 104 -15.62 9.47 5.44
N ALA A 105 -16.54 10.43 5.34
CA ALA A 105 -16.87 11.07 4.07
C ALA A 105 -15.81 12.09 3.61
N ASN A 106 -14.91 12.51 4.52
CA ASN A 106 -13.88 13.47 4.21
C ASN A 106 -12.82 12.89 3.27
N ARG A 107 -12.34 13.71 2.34
CA ARG A 107 -11.21 13.39 1.47
C ARG A 107 -9.94 14.02 2.02
N SER A 108 -8.86 13.24 2.06
CA SER A 108 -7.54 13.70 2.49
C SER A 108 -7.05 14.85 1.61
N GLY A 109 -6.40 15.82 2.25
CA GLY A 109 -5.75 16.93 1.58
C GLY A 109 -4.43 17.30 2.25
N ALA A 110 -3.92 18.48 1.90
CA ALA A 110 -2.67 19.00 2.42
C ALA A 110 -2.59 18.91 3.95
N GLY A 111 -1.53 18.24 4.45
CA GLY A 111 -1.28 18.09 5.89
C GLY A 111 -2.06 16.98 6.59
N ASP A 112 -2.92 16.24 5.89
CA ASP A 112 -3.51 15.01 6.41
C ASP A 112 -2.51 13.84 6.30
N LEU A 113 -2.62 12.88 7.23
CA LEU A 113 -1.84 11.65 7.28
C LEU A 113 -2.75 10.46 7.04
N ASP A 114 -2.39 9.65 6.05
CA ASP A 114 -3.08 8.45 5.62
C ASP A 114 -2.17 7.24 5.82
N VAL A 115 -2.58 6.31 6.67
CA VAL A 115 -1.79 5.15 7.05
C VAL A 115 -2.54 3.89 6.70
N VAL A 116 -1.87 2.97 6.00
CA VAL A 116 -2.31 1.58 5.86
C VAL A 116 -1.22 0.64 6.33
N ILE A 117 -1.54 -0.24 7.28
CA ILE A 117 -0.63 -1.30 7.74
C ILE A 117 -1.26 -2.64 7.42
N TYR A 118 -0.65 -3.39 6.51
CA TYR A 118 -1.10 -4.72 6.15
C TYR A 118 -0.57 -5.77 7.12
N SER A 119 -1.34 -6.84 7.32
CA SER A 119 -0.78 -8.05 7.88
C SER A 119 0.26 -8.65 6.93
N ALA A 120 1.34 -9.24 7.45
CA ALA A 120 2.44 -9.74 6.63
C ALA A 120 1.98 -10.79 5.63
N ARG A 121 1.02 -11.65 6.00
CA ARG A 121 0.40 -12.63 5.08
C ARG A 121 -0.40 -11.98 3.97
N LYS A 122 -1.22 -10.96 4.29
CA LYS A 122 -1.98 -10.24 3.25
C LYS A 122 -1.02 -9.54 2.29
N TRP A 123 -0.07 -8.80 2.84
CA TRP A 123 0.95 -8.10 2.05
C TRP A 123 1.70 -9.09 1.16
N ALA A 124 2.22 -10.20 1.71
CA ALA A 124 2.97 -11.20 0.96
C ALA A 124 2.15 -11.79 -0.19
N ARG A 125 0.87 -12.12 0.04
CA ARG A 125 -0.03 -12.59 -1.03
C ARG A 125 -0.23 -11.54 -2.13
N LEU A 126 -0.34 -10.26 -1.79
CA LEU A 126 -0.46 -9.19 -2.78
C LEU A 126 0.86 -8.97 -3.54
N ALA A 127 1.99 -8.97 -2.85
CA ALA A 127 3.32 -8.79 -3.41
C ALA A 127 3.72 -9.96 -4.32
N LEU A 128 3.47 -11.21 -3.93
CA LEU A 128 3.67 -12.40 -4.77
C LEU A 128 2.76 -12.41 -6.01
N ASN A 129 1.59 -11.78 -5.91
CA ASN A 129 0.74 -11.57 -7.07
C ASN A 129 1.21 -10.41 -7.96
N GLY A 130 2.23 -9.66 -7.55
CA GLY A 130 2.81 -8.59 -8.34
C GLY A 130 2.09 -7.25 -8.22
N ASN A 131 1.34 -7.01 -7.13
CA ASN A 131 0.62 -5.75 -6.94
C ASN A 131 1.61 -4.56 -6.86
N PRO A 132 1.56 -3.59 -7.80
CA PRO A 132 2.54 -2.50 -7.86
C PRO A 132 2.60 -1.67 -6.59
N THR A 133 1.44 -1.34 -6.03
CA THR A 133 1.33 -0.42 -4.88
C THR A 133 2.00 -0.98 -3.64
N VAL A 134 1.79 -2.27 -3.34
CA VAL A 134 2.37 -2.88 -2.13
C VAL A 134 3.85 -3.23 -2.29
N LEU A 135 4.33 -3.41 -3.53
CA LEU A 135 5.74 -3.68 -3.81
C LEU A 135 6.62 -2.45 -3.57
N LEU A 136 6.06 -1.23 -3.71
CA LEU A 136 6.82 0.01 -3.54
C LEU A 136 7.55 0.09 -2.20
N VAL A 137 6.95 -0.41 -1.12
CA VAL A 137 7.52 -0.40 0.24
C VAL A 137 8.92 -1.05 0.30
N LEU A 138 9.26 -1.94 -0.64
CA LEU A 138 10.55 -2.63 -0.71
C LEU A 138 11.65 -1.79 -1.35
N PHE A 139 11.28 -0.67 -1.98
CA PHE A 139 12.19 0.15 -2.79
C PHE A 139 12.23 1.61 -2.35
N VAL A 140 11.52 1.97 -1.28
CA VAL A 140 11.54 3.32 -0.72
C VAL A 140 12.94 3.62 -0.16
N PRO A 141 13.53 4.79 -0.47
CA PRO A 141 14.85 5.16 0.04
C PRO A 141 14.83 5.33 1.57
N ASP A 142 16.00 5.16 2.20
CA ASP A 142 16.12 5.09 3.66
C ASP A 142 15.65 6.35 4.40
N ASP A 143 15.72 7.53 3.77
CA ASP A 143 15.25 8.80 4.30
C ASP A 143 13.72 8.91 4.38
N GLU A 144 13.01 8.09 3.61
CA GLU A 144 11.54 7.98 3.59
C GLU A 144 11.04 6.78 4.42
N VAL A 145 11.93 6.05 5.10
CA VAL A 145 11.59 4.95 6.01
C VAL A 145 11.24 5.50 7.40
N VAL A 146 10.00 5.28 7.82
CA VAL A 146 9.48 5.71 9.14
C VAL A 146 9.88 4.73 10.24
N PHE A 147 9.86 3.44 9.94
CA PHE A 147 10.25 2.38 10.86
C PHE A 147 10.71 1.14 10.10
N ARG A 148 11.75 0.48 10.60
CA ARG A 148 12.23 -0.81 10.09
C ARG A 148 12.96 -1.56 11.19
N ASN A 149 12.59 -2.82 11.39
CA ASN A 149 13.36 -3.76 12.21
C ASN A 149 14.06 -4.81 11.32
N ASP A 150 14.75 -5.78 11.92
CA ASP A 150 15.50 -6.81 11.19
C ASP A 150 14.65 -7.63 10.21
N ALA A 151 13.40 -7.94 10.56
CA ALA A 151 12.49 -8.68 9.68
C ALA A 151 12.08 -7.85 8.45
N GLY A 152 11.87 -6.54 8.65
CA GLY A 152 11.62 -5.58 7.57
C GLY A 152 12.86 -5.35 6.70
N ALA A 153 14.05 -5.28 7.30
CA ALA A 153 15.32 -5.14 6.57
C ALA A 153 15.60 -6.36 5.69
N GLU A 154 15.45 -7.58 6.24
CA GLU A 154 15.60 -8.82 5.47
C GLU A 154 14.66 -8.85 4.25
N LEU A 155 13.44 -8.34 4.42
CA LEU A 155 12.46 -8.27 3.36
C LEU A 155 12.89 -7.31 2.24
N VAL A 156 13.36 -6.11 2.59
CA VAL A 156 13.87 -5.10 1.63
C VAL A 156 15.10 -5.62 0.89
N ASP A 157 16.05 -6.25 1.58
CA ASP A 157 17.28 -6.81 0.99
C ASP A 157 17.02 -7.96 0.00
N ASN A 158 15.79 -8.49 0.00
CA ASN A 158 15.37 -9.60 -0.86
C ASN A 158 14.24 -9.21 -1.83
N ALA A 159 14.03 -7.92 -2.09
CA ALA A 159 12.96 -7.41 -2.95
C ALA A 159 12.90 -8.08 -4.35
N GLN A 160 14.06 -8.42 -4.92
CA GLN A 160 14.18 -9.11 -6.21
C GLN A 160 13.43 -10.45 -6.26
N ARG A 161 13.17 -11.09 -5.11
CA ARG A 161 12.47 -12.38 -5.03
C ARG A 161 10.98 -12.30 -5.38
N PHE A 162 10.42 -11.09 -5.39
CA PHE A 162 9.03 -10.84 -5.79
C PHE A 162 8.88 -10.59 -7.30
N VAL A 163 9.99 -10.40 -8.02
CA VAL A 163 9.99 -10.08 -9.46
C VAL A 163 9.70 -11.32 -10.28
N SER A 164 8.64 -11.26 -11.09
CA SER A 164 8.18 -12.37 -11.92
C SER A 164 7.27 -11.90 -13.04
N ARG A 165 6.93 -12.80 -13.97
CA ARG A 165 5.95 -12.55 -15.03
C ARG A 165 4.56 -12.22 -14.49
N ARG A 166 4.21 -12.70 -13.28
CA ARG A 166 2.96 -12.30 -12.59
C ARG A 166 2.92 -10.80 -12.29
N ALA A 167 4.07 -10.21 -11.92
CA ALA A 167 4.17 -8.77 -11.78
C ALA A 167 3.92 -8.07 -13.12
N ALA A 168 4.52 -8.55 -14.21
CA ALA A 168 4.26 -8.00 -15.54
C ALA A 168 2.76 -8.00 -15.88
N ASP A 169 2.05 -9.11 -15.64
CA ASP A 169 0.60 -9.20 -15.89
C ASP A 169 -0.21 -8.20 -15.05
N ARG A 170 0.17 -7.98 -13.78
CA ARG A 170 -0.50 -6.98 -12.95
C ARG A 170 -0.23 -5.56 -13.42
N PHE A 171 1.03 -5.19 -13.62
CA PHE A 171 1.40 -3.86 -14.12
C PHE A 171 0.67 -3.56 -15.44
N LEU A 172 0.62 -4.53 -16.35
CA LEU A 172 -0.11 -4.44 -17.62
C LEU A 172 -1.62 -4.23 -17.41
N GLY A 173 -2.26 -5.05 -16.56
CA GLY A 173 -3.70 -4.92 -16.30
C GLY A 173 -4.09 -3.60 -15.64
N TYR A 174 -3.26 -3.07 -14.74
CA TYR A 174 -3.45 -1.73 -14.16
C TYR A 174 -3.30 -0.65 -15.24
N LEU A 175 -2.25 -0.72 -16.06
CA LEU A 175 -2.01 0.24 -17.15
C LEU A 175 -3.17 0.28 -18.14
N GLN A 176 -3.66 -0.88 -18.58
CA GLN A 176 -4.80 -1.01 -19.50
C GLN A 176 -6.09 -0.45 -18.92
N SER A 177 -6.36 -0.76 -17.65
CA SER A 177 -7.53 -0.22 -16.94
C SER A 177 -7.47 1.31 -16.89
N GLN A 178 -6.27 1.86 -16.71
CA GLN A 178 -6.08 3.31 -16.68
C GLN A 178 -6.15 3.94 -18.08
N ARG A 179 -5.65 3.26 -19.09
CA ARG A 179 -5.80 3.68 -20.49
C ARG A 179 -7.28 3.79 -20.89
N ALA A 180 -8.07 2.74 -20.64
CA ALA A 180 -9.50 2.71 -20.96
C ALA A 180 -10.28 3.86 -20.30
N ALA A 181 -9.91 4.23 -19.07
CA ALA A 181 -10.50 5.38 -18.38
C ALA A 181 -10.06 6.75 -18.92
N MET A 182 -8.89 6.87 -19.55
CA MET A 182 -8.51 8.11 -20.24
C MET A 182 -9.23 8.30 -21.57
N THR A 183 -9.51 7.21 -22.30
CA THR A 183 -10.12 7.25 -23.64
C THR A 183 -11.65 7.27 -23.61
N GLY A 184 -12.27 7.11 -22.43
CA GLY A 184 -13.71 7.15 -22.27
C GLY A 184 -14.43 5.91 -22.80
N GLU A 185 -13.75 4.76 -22.85
CA GLU A 185 -14.37 3.49 -23.20
C GLU A 185 -15.53 3.15 -22.24
N VAL A 186 -16.57 2.49 -22.76
CA VAL A 186 -17.85 2.29 -22.05
C VAL A 186 -17.64 1.58 -20.71
N GLY A 187 -18.05 2.24 -19.61
CA GLY A 187 -17.90 1.75 -18.23
C GLY A 187 -16.73 2.36 -17.46
N ALA A 188 -15.92 3.20 -18.10
CA ALA A 188 -14.80 3.86 -17.46
C ALA A 188 -15.20 5.20 -16.82
N HIS A 189 -14.99 5.34 -15.50
CA HIS A 189 -15.31 6.56 -14.76
C HIS A 189 -14.08 7.47 -14.65
N THR A 190 -14.15 8.67 -15.23
CA THR A 190 -13.18 9.72 -14.90
C THR A 190 -13.54 10.30 -13.54
N ASN A 191 -12.69 10.10 -12.52
CA ASN A 191 -13.00 10.56 -11.16
C ASN A 191 -12.76 12.06 -10.93
N ARG A 192 -12.31 12.80 -11.95
CA ARG A 192 -11.88 14.20 -11.85
C ARG A 192 -12.35 15.08 -13.02
N PRO A 193 -13.67 15.36 -13.13
CA PRO A 193 -14.20 16.24 -14.19
C PRO A 193 -13.57 17.64 -14.18
N GLU A 194 -13.08 18.10 -13.02
CA GLU A 194 -12.39 19.38 -12.89
C GLU A 194 -11.08 19.45 -13.71
N LEU A 195 -10.32 18.36 -13.80
CA LEU A 195 -9.08 18.33 -14.58
C LEU A 195 -9.37 18.24 -16.08
N VAL A 196 -10.38 17.44 -16.45
CA VAL A 196 -10.84 17.32 -17.83
C VAL A 196 -11.32 18.67 -18.36
N ALA A 197 -12.06 19.44 -17.55
CA ALA A 197 -12.53 20.77 -17.95
C ALA A 197 -11.39 21.77 -18.24
N VAL A 198 -10.24 21.64 -17.55
CA VAL A 198 -9.10 22.55 -17.69
C VAL A 198 -8.14 22.10 -18.80
N HIS A 199 -7.83 20.80 -18.85
CA HIS A 199 -6.74 20.26 -19.69
C HIS A 199 -7.22 19.38 -20.85
N GLY A 200 -8.53 19.15 -20.96
CA GLY A 200 -9.12 18.25 -21.95
C GLY A 200 -9.09 16.76 -21.58
N TYR A 201 -8.35 16.38 -20.53
CA TYR A 201 -8.27 15.01 -20.00
C TYR A 201 -7.82 14.98 -18.53
N ASP A 202 -7.94 13.82 -17.86
CA ASP A 202 -7.50 13.65 -16.46
C ASP A 202 -5.97 13.50 -16.39
N THR A 203 -5.27 14.63 -16.25
CA THR A 203 -3.80 14.71 -16.17
C THR A 203 -3.21 13.94 -14.98
N LYS A 204 -3.95 13.78 -13.87
CA LYS A 204 -3.49 12.99 -12.71
C LYS A 204 -3.41 11.52 -13.09
N TYR A 205 -4.51 11.06 -13.68
CA TYR A 205 -4.70 9.67 -14.01
C TYR A 205 -3.77 9.24 -15.15
N ALA A 206 -3.59 10.11 -16.15
CA ALA A 206 -2.67 9.89 -17.25
C ALA A 206 -1.19 9.78 -16.81
N MET A 207 -0.74 10.70 -15.95
CA MET A 207 0.59 10.62 -15.36
C MET A 207 0.77 9.33 -14.56
N HIS A 208 -0.23 8.95 -13.76
CA HIS A 208 -0.16 7.75 -12.94
C HIS A 208 -0.08 6.46 -13.79
N ALA A 209 -0.81 6.41 -14.91
CA ALA A 209 -0.73 5.33 -15.89
C ALA A 209 0.67 5.18 -16.43
N LEU A 210 1.21 6.23 -17.03
CA LEU A 210 2.56 6.18 -17.59
C LEU A 210 3.60 5.81 -16.53
N ARG A 211 3.52 6.41 -15.33
CA ARG A 211 4.41 6.09 -14.21
C ARG A 211 4.39 4.60 -13.87
N LEU A 212 3.22 3.98 -13.80
CA LEU A 212 3.11 2.53 -13.56
C LEU A 212 3.76 1.73 -14.68
N GLY A 213 3.56 2.12 -15.94
CA GLY A 213 4.22 1.51 -17.09
C GLY A 213 5.75 1.54 -16.97
N LEU A 214 6.32 2.72 -16.75
CA LEU A 214 7.76 2.94 -16.61
C LEU A 214 8.35 2.17 -15.43
N GLN A 215 7.70 2.21 -14.27
CA GLN A 215 8.15 1.46 -13.08
C GLN A 215 8.05 -0.06 -13.26
N GLY A 216 7.04 -0.54 -13.98
CA GLY A 216 6.92 -1.96 -14.32
C GLY A 216 8.04 -2.40 -15.25
N VAL A 217 8.38 -1.58 -16.24
CA VAL A 217 9.53 -1.80 -17.13
C VAL A 217 10.83 -1.85 -16.33
N GLU A 218 11.06 -0.87 -15.45
CA GLU A 218 12.25 -0.84 -14.58
C GLU A 218 12.35 -2.08 -13.69
N LEU A 219 11.24 -2.47 -13.04
CA LEU A 219 11.18 -3.64 -12.17
C LEU A 219 11.54 -4.92 -12.93
N LEU A 220 11.00 -5.11 -14.13
CA LEU A 220 11.24 -6.31 -14.93
C LEU A 220 12.66 -6.31 -15.53
N THR A 221 13.24 -5.16 -15.84
CA THR A 221 14.58 -5.08 -16.44
C THR A 221 15.71 -5.13 -15.41
N THR A 222 15.51 -4.52 -14.23
CA THR A 222 16.57 -4.34 -13.23
C THR A 222 16.35 -5.15 -11.95
N GLY A 223 15.13 -5.65 -11.74
CA GLY A 223 14.72 -6.27 -10.49
C GLY A 223 14.40 -5.26 -9.38
N ARG A 224 14.37 -3.95 -9.67
CA ARG A 224 14.13 -2.87 -8.70
C ARG A 224 13.26 -1.76 -9.27
N ILE A 225 12.71 -0.92 -8.39
CA ILE A 225 12.08 0.36 -8.74
C ILE A 225 12.91 1.46 -8.09
N THR A 226 13.25 2.51 -8.83
CA THR A 226 13.98 3.66 -8.26
C THR A 226 13.00 4.75 -7.86
N LEU A 227 13.11 5.20 -6.61
CA LEU A 227 12.29 6.27 -6.03
C LEU A 227 13.21 7.37 -5.47
N PRO A 228 12.97 8.65 -5.82
CA PRO A 228 11.97 9.14 -6.77
C PRO A 228 12.29 8.74 -8.22
N VAL A 229 11.28 8.75 -9.10
CA VAL A 229 11.42 8.30 -10.51
C VAL A 229 12.66 8.93 -11.15
N PRO A 230 13.54 8.20 -11.86
CA PRO A 230 14.75 8.79 -12.44
C PRO A 230 14.46 9.88 -13.50
N GLN A 231 15.44 10.74 -13.75
CA GLN A 231 15.40 11.61 -14.93
C GLN A 231 15.78 10.79 -16.19
N PRO A 232 15.23 11.11 -17.37
CA PRO A 232 14.34 12.25 -17.69
C PRO A 232 12.84 12.01 -17.41
N ASP A 233 12.45 10.79 -17.09
CA ASP A 233 11.05 10.38 -16.96
C ASP A 233 10.28 11.18 -15.90
N ARG A 234 10.93 11.54 -14.79
CA ARG A 234 10.31 12.37 -13.76
C ARG A 234 9.80 13.70 -14.30
N GLU A 235 10.62 14.42 -15.09
CA GLU A 235 10.19 15.71 -15.63
C GLU A 235 9.07 15.54 -16.66
N TYR A 236 9.14 14.49 -17.48
CA TYR A 236 8.06 14.18 -18.43
C TYR A 236 6.73 13.85 -17.71
N LEU A 237 6.77 13.06 -16.64
CA LEU A 237 5.58 12.81 -15.81
C LEU A 237 5.03 14.10 -15.18
N ARG A 238 5.91 15.02 -14.77
CA ARG A 238 5.50 16.33 -14.22
C ARG A 238 4.88 17.23 -15.29
N SER A 239 5.38 17.24 -16.52
CA SER A 239 4.78 18.03 -17.61
C SER A 239 3.39 17.52 -18.00
N ILE A 240 3.19 16.19 -18.02
CA ILE A 240 1.85 15.58 -18.17
C ILE A 240 0.93 16.04 -17.04
N ARG A 241 1.42 15.98 -15.80
CA ARG A 241 0.63 16.38 -14.62
C ARG A 241 0.23 17.86 -14.66
N ARG A 242 1.04 18.74 -15.25
CA ARG A 242 0.75 20.16 -15.50
C ARG A 242 -0.16 20.40 -16.71
N GLY A 243 -0.46 19.37 -17.51
CA GLY A 243 -1.27 19.46 -18.71
C GLY A 243 -0.55 20.11 -19.89
N GLU A 244 0.79 20.10 -19.89
CA GLU A 244 1.63 20.67 -20.95
C GLU A 244 1.75 19.73 -22.16
N VAL A 245 1.50 18.44 -21.97
CA VAL A 245 1.59 17.41 -23.00
C VAL A 245 0.19 17.12 -23.57
N PRO A 246 0.00 17.14 -24.90
CA PRO A 246 -1.27 16.79 -25.52
C PRO A 246 -1.68 15.35 -25.19
N GLN A 247 -2.98 15.11 -24.99
CA GLN A 247 -3.52 13.78 -24.63
C GLN A 247 -3.05 12.66 -25.59
N ALA A 248 -3.01 12.94 -26.89
CA ALA A 248 -2.59 11.97 -27.90
C ALA A 248 -1.15 11.49 -27.68
N GLU A 249 -0.24 12.39 -27.32
CA GLU A 249 1.16 12.06 -27.04
C GLU A 249 1.29 11.24 -25.75
N VAL A 250 0.48 11.54 -24.74
CA VAL A 250 0.44 10.74 -23.50
C VAL A 250 -0.08 9.33 -23.77
N ILE A 251 -1.11 9.19 -24.60
CA ILE A 251 -1.63 7.87 -25.00
C ILE A 251 -0.55 7.09 -25.75
N THR A 252 0.18 7.71 -26.69
CA THR A 252 1.30 7.05 -27.38
C THR A 252 2.37 6.58 -26.40
N ALA A 253 2.78 7.41 -25.43
CA ALA A 253 3.77 7.02 -24.43
C ALA A 253 3.28 5.85 -23.53
N VAL A 254 1.99 5.82 -23.20
CA VAL A 254 1.37 4.71 -22.46
C VAL A 254 1.35 3.44 -23.31
N ASP A 255 1.01 3.54 -24.59
CA ASP A 255 1.00 2.41 -25.53
C ASP A 255 2.41 1.83 -25.70
N ASP A 256 3.43 2.68 -25.81
CA ASP A 256 4.84 2.26 -25.89
C ASP A 256 5.29 1.50 -24.63
N ALA A 257 4.93 2.01 -23.44
CA ALA A 257 5.21 1.34 -22.16
C ALA A 257 4.46 0.01 -22.05
N GLU A 258 3.21 -0.06 -22.53
CA GLU A 258 2.42 -1.28 -22.59
C GLU A 258 3.09 -2.35 -23.45
N ASP A 259 3.52 -1.97 -24.65
CA ASP A 259 4.23 -2.81 -25.58
C ASP A 259 5.55 -3.35 -25.01
N GLN A 260 6.30 -2.50 -24.30
CA GLN A 260 7.53 -2.91 -23.64
C GLN A 260 7.25 -3.91 -22.50
N LEU A 261 6.23 -3.69 -21.67
CA LEU A 261 5.81 -4.63 -20.64
C LEU A 261 5.41 -5.99 -21.23
N ARG A 262 4.69 -6.00 -22.35
CA ARG A 262 4.31 -7.24 -23.06
C ARG A 262 5.54 -8.01 -23.54
N ARG A 263 6.52 -7.33 -24.14
CA ARG A 263 7.79 -7.95 -24.56
C ARG A 263 8.56 -8.53 -23.37
N LEU A 264 8.64 -7.79 -22.26
CA LEU A 264 9.35 -8.21 -21.04
C LEU A 264 8.67 -9.39 -20.33
N ARG A 265 7.33 -9.42 -20.29
CA ARG A 265 6.56 -10.54 -19.74
C ARG A 265 6.95 -11.85 -20.42
N ASP A 266 7.13 -11.83 -21.73
CA ASP A 266 7.43 -13.04 -22.51
C ASP A 266 8.93 -13.36 -22.56
N ALA A 267 9.78 -12.53 -21.95
CA ALA A 267 11.23 -12.72 -21.95
C ALA A 267 11.65 -13.95 -21.10
N PRO A 268 12.52 -14.83 -21.63
CA PRO A 268 13.03 -16.00 -20.90
C PRO A 268 13.80 -15.65 -19.62
N SER A 269 14.38 -14.44 -19.54
CA SER A 269 15.15 -13.96 -18.39
C SER A 269 14.29 -13.65 -17.16
N ILE A 270 12.97 -13.50 -17.31
CA ILE A 270 12.06 -13.20 -16.21
C ILE A 270 11.46 -14.49 -15.66
N PRO A 271 11.63 -14.80 -14.36
CA PRO A 271 11.01 -15.96 -13.73
C PRO A 271 9.49 -15.94 -13.91
N LYS A 272 8.91 -17.11 -14.21
CA LYS A 272 7.46 -17.24 -14.36
C LYS A 272 6.71 -16.88 -13.07
N ASP A 273 7.22 -17.36 -11.95
CA ASP A 273 6.64 -17.22 -10.62
C ASP A 273 7.67 -16.58 -9.68
N PRO A 274 7.23 -15.80 -8.69
CA PRO A 274 8.13 -15.28 -7.65
C PRO A 274 8.62 -16.41 -6.73
N ASP A 275 9.64 -16.15 -5.91
CA ASP A 275 10.17 -17.14 -4.95
C ASP A 275 9.27 -17.28 -3.72
N GLN A 276 8.12 -17.93 -3.94
CA GLN A 276 7.14 -18.21 -2.89
C GLN A 276 7.75 -19.03 -1.75
N ALA A 277 8.65 -19.97 -2.07
CA ALA A 277 9.28 -20.81 -1.05
C ALA A 277 10.13 -19.99 -0.07
N TRP A 278 10.85 -18.97 -0.55
CA TRP A 278 11.57 -18.05 0.33
C TRP A 278 10.61 -17.20 1.15
N VAL A 279 9.52 -16.68 0.56
CA VAL A 279 8.51 -15.87 1.27
C VAL A 279 7.84 -16.68 2.38
N ASP A 280 7.49 -17.94 2.13
CA ASP A 280 6.91 -18.84 3.13
C ASP A 280 7.87 -19.06 4.29
N ARG A 281 9.15 -19.32 4.00
CA ARG A 281 10.18 -19.44 5.05
C ARG A 281 10.36 -18.12 5.80
N TRP A 282 10.26 -16.98 5.13
CA TRP A 282 10.43 -15.64 5.72
C TRP A 282 9.31 -15.31 6.68
N LEU A 283 8.06 -15.52 6.26
CA LEU A 283 6.90 -15.40 7.12
C LEU A 283 7.08 -16.30 8.35
N HIS A 284 7.38 -17.58 8.14
CA HIS A 284 7.49 -18.56 9.21
C HIS A 284 8.52 -18.15 10.28
N ARG A 285 9.77 -17.84 9.88
CA ARG A 285 10.82 -17.42 10.84
C ARG A 285 10.50 -16.09 11.51
N SER A 286 9.90 -15.15 10.78
CA SER A 286 9.53 -13.84 11.31
C SER A 286 8.43 -13.96 12.39
N TYR A 287 7.39 -14.76 12.15
CA TYR A 287 6.35 -15.02 13.16
C TYR A 287 6.91 -15.70 14.41
N LEU A 288 7.73 -16.75 14.25
CA LEU A 288 8.32 -17.45 15.39
C LEU A 288 9.16 -16.51 16.26
N SER A 289 10.00 -15.67 15.64
CA SER A 289 10.82 -14.67 16.34
C SER A 289 9.95 -13.62 17.07
N PHE A 290 8.90 -13.12 16.38
CA PHE A 290 7.98 -12.16 16.96
C PHE A 290 7.22 -12.73 18.15
N TRP A 291 6.62 -13.92 18.03
CA TRP A 291 5.85 -14.56 19.10
C TRP A 291 6.71 -14.91 20.31
N ASP A 292 7.96 -15.32 20.10
CA ASP A 292 8.92 -15.55 21.17
C ASP A 292 9.22 -14.25 21.95
N THR A 293 9.30 -13.12 21.25
CA THR A 293 9.44 -11.79 21.85
C THR A 293 8.19 -11.39 22.66
N LEU A 294 6.99 -11.70 22.17
CA LEU A 294 5.76 -11.45 22.94
C LEU A 294 5.72 -12.27 24.23
N ARG A 295 6.14 -13.54 24.17
CA ARG A 295 6.19 -14.44 25.34
C ARG A 295 7.15 -13.91 26.41
N ARG A 296 8.40 -13.58 26.04
CA ARG A 296 9.39 -13.01 26.97
C ARG A 296 8.90 -11.73 27.64
N THR A 297 8.21 -10.87 26.89
CA THR A 297 7.66 -9.61 27.42
C THR A 297 6.57 -9.88 28.46
N LYS A 298 5.71 -10.88 28.22
CA LYS A 298 4.66 -11.29 29.16
C LYS A 298 5.26 -11.87 30.45
N ASP A 299 6.27 -12.73 30.34
CA ASP A 299 6.93 -13.34 31.50
C ASP A 299 7.66 -12.30 32.37
N SER A 300 8.32 -11.32 31.74
CA SER A 300 8.97 -10.22 32.46
C SER A 300 7.98 -9.30 33.20
N LEU A 301 6.74 -9.18 32.72
CA LEU A 301 5.69 -8.39 33.38
C LEU A 301 5.00 -9.18 34.50
N ALA A 302 4.91 -10.51 34.37
CA ALA A 302 4.30 -11.38 35.37
C ALA A 302 5.24 -11.69 36.56
N GLY A 303 6.55 -11.52 36.40
CA GLY A 303 7.55 -11.68 37.47
C GLY A 303 7.84 -10.42 38.30
N ARG A 304 7.05 -9.35 38.13
CA ARG A 304 7.08 -8.12 38.94
C ARG A 304 5.81 -8.01 39.77
#